data_AF-A0A7X0RS82-F1
#
_entry.id   AF-A0A7X0RS82-F1
#
_cell.length_a   1.000
_cell.length_b   1.000
_cell.length_c   1.000
_cell.angle_alpha   90.00
_cell.angle_beta   90.00
_cell.angle_gamma   90.00
#
_symmetry.space_group_name_H-M   'P 1'
#
loop_
_entity.id
_entity.type
_entity.pdbx_description
1 polymer ?
#
loop_
_entity_poly.entity_id
_entity_poly.type
_entity_poly.pdbx_seq_one_letter_code
_entity_poly.pdbx_strand_id
1 'polypeptide(L)'
;MGDNLFDAIDEKIHAKARLGIMSLLTVQGECDFGTLKQELQLTEGNLGNHIRVLENAGYIQVTKTFTGKRPKTLCSATELGIQAFRDYIEQLERIIRMTQLPKS
;
A
#
# COMPACT_ATOMS: atom_id res chain seq x y z
N MET A 1 19.59 -21.00 9.85
CA MET A 1 18.66 -20.92 8.71
C MET A 1 18.83 -19.52 8.18
N GLY A 2 19.47 -19.35 7.02
CA GLY A 2 19.84 -18.02 6.55
C GLY A 2 18.57 -17.24 6.23
N ASP A 3 18.39 -16.08 6.86
CA ASP A 3 17.37 -15.12 6.45
C ASP A 3 17.65 -14.77 5.00
N ASN A 4 16.85 -15.31 4.08
CA ASN A 4 16.91 -14.90 2.70
C ASN A 4 16.39 -13.46 2.62
N LEU A 5 17.22 -12.57 2.09
CA LEU A 5 16.97 -11.13 2.01
C LEU A 5 15.61 -10.78 1.39
N PHE A 6 15.08 -11.66 0.53
CA PHE A 6 13.83 -11.46 -0.19
C PHE A 6 12.64 -12.23 0.38
N ASP A 7 12.84 -13.21 1.27
CA ASP A 7 11.72 -13.99 1.85
C ASP A 7 10.84 -13.14 2.78
N ALA A 8 11.33 -11.96 3.18
CA ALA A 8 10.61 -11.01 4.03
C ALA A 8 9.94 -9.86 3.26
N ILE A 9 10.10 -9.78 1.92
CA ILE A 9 9.43 -8.74 1.13
C ILE A 9 7.98 -9.16 0.86
N ASP A 10 7.03 -8.39 1.39
CA ASP A 10 5.63 -8.62 1.11
C ASP A 10 5.30 -8.32 -0.37
N GLU A 11 5.18 -9.36 -1.18
CA GLU A 11 4.83 -9.28 -2.60
C GLU A 11 3.47 -8.63 -2.87
N LYS A 12 2.57 -8.62 -1.89
CA LYS A 12 1.26 -7.95 -2.01
C LYS A 12 1.43 -6.43 -1.92
N ILE A 13 2.48 -5.93 -1.27
CA ILE A 13 2.82 -4.51 -1.20
C ILE A 13 3.83 -4.13 -2.28
N HIS A 14 4.73 -5.05 -2.67
CA HIS A 14 5.84 -4.84 -3.61
C HIS A 14 5.40 -4.66 -5.08
N ALA A 15 4.58 -3.66 -5.35
CA ALA A 15 4.44 -3.03 -6.66
C ALA A 15 4.24 -1.53 -6.47
N LYS A 16 4.79 -0.72 -7.38
CA LYS A 16 4.79 0.75 -7.31
C LYS A 16 3.45 1.35 -6.90
N ALA A 17 2.35 0.91 -7.51
CA ALA A 17 1.02 1.43 -7.23
C ALA A 17 0.52 1.04 -5.83
N ARG A 18 0.71 -0.20 -5.39
CA ARG A 18 0.27 -0.69 -4.07
C ARG A 18 1.07 -0.06 -2.95
N LEU A 19 2.37 0.11 -3.15
CA LEU A 19 3.24 0.92 -2.29
C LEU A 19 2.68 2.35 -2.14
N GLY A 20 2.36 3.01 -3.26
CA GLY A 20 1.78 4.36 -3.24
C GLY A 20 0.43 4.44 -2.50
N ILE A 21 -0.47 3.48 -2.75
CA ILE A 21 -1.77 3.40 -2.06
C ILE A 21 -1.57 3.25 -0.55
N MET A 22 -0.76 2.28 -0.11
CA MET A 22 -0.51 2.04 1.32
C MET A 22 0.18 3.22 2.00
N SER A 23 1.11 3.89 1.32
CA SER A 23 1.73 5.13 1.83
C SER A 23 0.69 6.21 2.11
N LEU A 24 -0.19 6.52 1.15
CA LEU A 24 -1.21 7.55 1.31
C LEU A 24 -2.21 7.19 2.40
N LEU A 25 -2.72 5.95 2.40
CA LEU A 25 -3.71 5.50 3.38
C LEU A 25 -3.13 5.42 4.80
N THR A 26 -1.85 5.09 4.96
CA THR A 26 -1.19 5.07 6.28
C THR A 26 -1.03 6.49 6.84
N VAL A 27 -0.78 7.49 5.98
CA VAL A 27 -0.58 8.88 6.40
C VAL A 27 -1.91 9.61 6.61
N GLN A 28 -2.89 9.39 5.73
CA GLN A 28 -4.16 10.12 5.71
C GLN A 28 -5.30 9.37 6.43
N GLY A 29 -5.13 8.08 6.72
CA GLY A 29 -6.13 7.20 7.33
C GLY A 29 -7.20 6.71 6.36
N GLU A 30 -7.89 7.64 5.70
CA GLU A 30 -8.93 7.36 4.71
C GLU A 30 -8.81 8.30 3.51
N CYS A 31 -8.90 7.75 2.31
CA CYS A 31 -8.94 8.52 1.07
C CYS A 31 -10.06 8.01 0.18
N ASP A 32 -10.62 8.88 -0.65
CA ASP A 32 -11.53 8.42 -1.69
C ASP A 32 -10.81 7.97 -2.95
N PHE A 33 -11.48 7.11 -3.71
CA PHE A 33 -10.93 6.52 -4.94
C PHE A 33 -10.48 7.60 -5.94
N GLY A 34 -11.20 8.73 -6.03
CA GLY A 34 -10.85 9.84 -6.91
C GLY A 34 -9.54 10.50 -6.49
N THR A 35 -9.37 10.78 -5.20
CA THR A 35 -8.11 11.29 -4.63
C THR A 35 -6.96 10.34 -4.90
N LEU A 36 -7.10 9.05 -4.59
CA LEU A 36 -6.04 8.06 -4.85
C LEU A 36 -5.65 8.01 -6.33
N LYS A 37 -6.64 8.11 -7.23
CA LYS A 37 -6.41 8.13 -8.68
C LYS A 37 -5.57 9.34 -9.09
N GLN A 38 -5.89 10.52 -8.57
CA GLN A 38 -5.22 11.77 -8.90
C GLN A 38 -3.80 11.82 -8.32
N GLU A 39 -3.64 11.57 -7.02
CA GLU A 39 -2.35 11.61 -6.32
C GLU A 39 -1.35 10.61 -6.90
N LEU A 40 -1.81 9.41 -7.25
CA LEU A 40 -0.95 8.35 -7.79
C LEU A 40 -0.87 8.33 -9.32
N GLN A 41 -1.60 9.23 -9.99
CA GLN A 41 -1.67 9.33 -11.46
C GLN A 41 -2.01 7.99 -12.15
N LEU A 42 -2.96 7.25 -11.56
CA LEU A 42 -3.38 5.94 -12.06
C LEU A 42 -4.63 6.06 -12.93
N THR A 43 -4.81 5.10 -13.82
CA THR A 43 -6.11 4.91 -14.49
C THR A 43 -7.07 4.20 -13.54
N GLU A 44 -8.37 4.34 -13.78
CA GLU A 44 -9.41 3.72 -12.94
C GLU A 44 -9.28 2.20 -12.89
N GLY A 45 -9.08 1.55 -14.04
CA GLY A 45 -8.90 0.09 -14.09
C GLY A 45 -7.64 -0.38 -13.35
N ASN A 46 -6.54 0.38 -13.45
CA ASN A 46 -5.29 0.03 -12.77
C ASN A 46 -5.43 0.19 -11.24
N LEU A 47 -6.00 1.30 -10.78
CA LEU A 47 -6.25 1.55 -9.37
C LEU A 47 -7.23 0.50 -8.78
N GLY A 48 -8.32 0.19 -9.48
CA GLY A 48 -9.29 -0.81 -9.05
C GLY A 48 -8.67 -2.21 -8.87
N ASN A 49 -7.79 -2.63 -9.78
CA ASN A 49 -7.08 -3.89 -9.66
C ASN A 49 -6.16 -3.93 -8.43
N HIS A 50 -5.40 -2.85 -8.19
CA HIS A 50 -4.50 -2.78 -7.03
C HIS A 50 -5.25 -2.71 -5.70
N ILE A 51 -6.35 -1.94 -5.63
CA ILE A 51 -7.25 -1.90 -4.47
C ILE A 51 -7.78 -3.31 -4.18
N ARG A 52 -8.28 -4.03 -5.19
CA ARG A 52 -8.80 -5.39 -4.99
C ARG A 52 -7.74 -6.35 -4.44
N VAL A 53 -6.49 -6.25 -4.91
CA VAL A 53 -5.40 -7.08 -4.39
C VAL A 53 -5.12 -6.78 -2.91
N LEU A 54 -5.07 -5.50 -2.53
CA LEU A 54 -4.85 -5.09 -1.15
C LEU A 54 -6.04 -5.42 -0.24
N GLU A 55 -7.27 -5.29 -0.74
CA GLU A 55 -8.50 -5.64 -0.03
C GLU A 55 -8.57 -7.15 0.21
N ASN A 56 -8.29 -7.97 -0.80
CA ASN A 56 -8.22 -9.43 -0.65
C ASN A 56 -7.12 -9.87 0.31
N ALA A 57 -6.05 -9.08 0.46
CA ALA A 57 -5.02 -9.30 1.46
C ALA A 57 -5.44 -8.91 2.88
N GLY A 58 -6.57 -8.23 3.03
CA GLY A 58 -7.03 -7.64 4.28
C GLY A 58 -6.27 -6.38 4.69
N TYR A 59 -5.49 -5.77 3.79
CA TYR A 59 -4.64 -4.61 4.11
C TYR A 59 -5.39 -3.29 4.02
N ILE A 60 -6.44 -3.25 3.21
CA ILE A 60 -7.32 -2.08 3.12
C ILE A 60 -8.77 -2.52 3.26
N GLN A 61 -9.60 -1.62 3.77
CA GLN A 61 -11.05 -1.73 3.74
C GLN A 61 -11.58 -0.77 2.67
N VAL A 62 -12.54 -1.25 1.87
CA VAL A 62 -13.28 -0.42 0.92
C VAL A 62 -14.70 -0.25 1.40
N THR A 63 -15.17 0.99 1.47
CA THR A 63 -16.53 1.34 1.91
C THR A 63 -17.22 2.17 0.84
N LYS A 64 -18.37 1.70 0.37
CA LYS A 64 -19.25 2.47 -0.52
C LYS A 64 -20.16 3.34 0.32
N THR A 65 -20.04 4.65 0.14
CA THR A 65 -20.86 5.66 0.82
C THR A 65 -21.61 6.50 -0.21
N PHE A 66 -22.48 7.38 0.26
CA PHE A 66 -23.16 8.38 -0.56
C PHE A 66 -22.84 9.76 -0.02
N THR A 67 -22.31 10.64 -0.87
CA THR A 67 -22.18 12.06 -0.56
C THR A 67 -23.27 12.81 -1.33
N GLY A 68 -24.38 13.08 -0.65
CA GLY A 68 -25.61 13.55 -1.31
C GLY A 68 -26.21 12.47 -2.20
N LYS A 69 -26.39 12.75 -3.49
CA LYS A 69 -26.93 11.80 -4.49
C LYS A 69 -25.86 10.99 -5.25
N ARG A 70 -24.57 11.20 -4.96
CA ARG A 70 -23.48 10.57 -5.70
C ARG A 70 -22.84 9.44 -4.88
N PRO A 71 -22.69 8.22 -5.44
CA PRO A 71 -21.93 7.16 -4.78
C PRO A 71 -20.46 7.57 -4.70
N LYS A 72 -19.84 7.30 -3.56
CA LYS A 72 -18.43 7.57 -3.29
C LYS A 72 -17.78 6.31 -2.70
N THR A 73 -16.60 5.96 -3.18
CA THR A 73 -15.83 4.82 -2.65
C THR A 73 -14.71 5.37 -1.79
N LEU A 74 -14.73 5.02 -0.50
CA LEU A 74 -13.69 5.33 0.47
C LEU A 74 -12.81 4.10 0.67
N CYS A 75 -11.51 4.33 0.81
CA CYS A 75 -10.51 3.32 1.10
C CYS A 75 -9.77 3.74 2.36
N SER A 76 -9.55 2.81 3.28
CA SER A 76 -8.76 3.03 4.49
C SER A 76 -7.82 1.85 4.72
N ALA A 77 -6.67 2.11 5.33
CA ALA A 77 -5.78 1.03 5.73
C ALA A 77 -6.35 0.33 6.98
N THR A 78 -6.30 -1.00 7.01
CA THR A 78 -6.64 -1.76 8.22
C THR A 78 -5.44 -1.77 9.17
N GLU A 79 -5.64 -2.18 10.44
CA GLU A 79 -4.52 -2.39 11.36
C GLU A 79 -3.51 -3.41 10.82
N LEU A 80 -4.00 -4.49 10.20
CA LEU A 80 -3.17 -5.49 9.53
C LEU A 80 -2.35 -4.86 8.39
N GLY A 81 -2.99 -4.04 7.55
CA GLY A 81 -2.30 -3.36 6.44
C GLY A 81 -1.27 -2.35 6.91
N ILE A 82 -1.56 -1.60 7.97
CA ILE A 82 -0.59 -0.66 8.57
C ILE A 82 0.63 -1.42 9.09
N GLN A 83 0.42 -2.53 9.80
CA GLN A 83 1.53 -3.34 10.29
C GLN A 83 2.34 -3.95 9.15
N ALA A 84 1.68 -4.59 8.17
CA ALA A 84 2.35 -5.16 7.00
C ALA A 84 3.15 -4.10 6.22
N PHE A 85 2.61 -2.88 6.12
CA PHE A 85 3.30 -1.77 5.47
C PHE A 85 4.53 -1.29 6.24
N ARG A 86 4.45 -1.20 7.57
CA ARG A 86 5.60 -0.86 8.42
C ARG A 86 6.71 -1.90 8.30
N ASP A 87 6.35 -3.18 8.40
CA ASP A 87 7.31 -4.28 8.26
C ASP A 87 7.98 -4.24 6.88
N TYR A 88 7.19 -4.00 5.82
CA TYR A 88 7.72 -3.84 4.46
C TYR A 88 8.74 -2.69 4.35
N ILE A 89 8.46 -1.51 4.93
CA ILE A 89 9.39 -0.38 4.92
C ILE A 89 10.66 -0.70 5.71
N GLU A 90 10.54 -1.34 6.87
CA GLU A 90 11.71 -1.76 7.67
C GLU A 90 12.62 -2.71 6.88
N GLN A 91 12.04 -3.67 6.13
CA GLN A 91 12.82 -4.55 5.26
C GLN A 91 13.53 -3.79 4.12
N LEU A 92 12.85 -2.82 3.49
CA LEU A 92 13.48 -1.97 2.48
C LEU A 92 14.63 -1.15 3.09
N GLU A 93 14.47 -0.60 4.29
CA GLU A 93 15.54 0.12 4.98
C GLU A 93 16.75 -0.77 5.26
N ARG A 94 16.54 -2.02 5.66
CA ARG A 94 17.63 -2.99 5.84
C ARG A 94 18.41 -3.20 4.54
N ILE A 95 17.71 -3.41 3.42
CA ILE A 95 18.33 -3.56 2.09
C ILE A 95 19.13 -2.30 1.73
N ILE A 96 18.56 -1.11 1.93
CA ILE A 96 19.24 0.17 1.64
C ILE A 96 20.52 0.29 2.48
N ARG A 97 20.46 0.03 3.79
CA ARG A 97 21.63 0.09 4.69
C ARG A 97 22.75 -0.85 4.25
N MET A 98 22.41 -2.06 3.79
CA MET A 98 23.42 -3.01 3.27
C MET A 98 24.17 -2.47 2.05
N THR A 99 23.50 -1.69 1.19
CA THR A 99 24.14 -1.08 0.00
C THR A 99 24.97 0.17 0.30
N GLN A 100 24.77 0.79 1.46
CA GLN A 100 25.49 1.99 1.90
C GLN A 100 26.71 1.69 2.77
N LEU A 101 26.91 0.43 3.17
CA LEU A 101 28.11 0.03 3.91
C LEU A 101 29.34 0.14 3.01
N PRO A 102 30.42 0.83 3.45
CA PRO A 102 31.66 0.88 2.69
C PRO A 102 32.18 -0.55 2.50
N LYS A 103 32.49 -0.92 1.26
CA LYS A 103 33.26 -2.14 0.98
C LYS A 103 34.63 -1.94 1.62
N SER A 104 34.91 -2.73 2.66
CA SER A 104 36.26 -2.84 3.24
C SER A 104 37.22 -3.51 2.26
#